data_AF-A0AAT9TJS4-F1
#
_entry.id   AF-A0AAT9TJS4-F1
#
_cell.length_a   1.000
_cell.length_b   1.000
_cell.length_c   1.000
_cell.angle_alpha   90.00
_cell.angle_beta   90.00
_cell.angle_gamma   90.00
#
_symmetry.space_group_name_H-M   'P 1'
#
loop_
_entity.id
_entity.type
_entity.pdbx_description
1 polymer ?
#
loop_
_entity_poly.entity_id
_entity_poly.type
_entity_poly.pdbx_seq_one_letter_code
_entity_poly.pdbx_strand_id
1 'polypeptide(L)'
;MLVPTPADYLARARAERDSLALQRLATCPYPFVWHALATNPHTPPEALQELSAARDSAWNDNKLLRLLAGHPGANPVVLRAVLEAVAAKLDEGERPYAAVLALADRLELEVDEVRKLGTLRGASARLRHLLNLRLSIRI
;
A
#
# COMPACT_ATOMS: atom_id res chain seq x y z
N MET A 1 -11.42 -33.37 3.55
CA MET A 1 -10.96 -32.03 3.93
C MET A 1 -11.80 -31.03 3.16
N LEU A 2 -12.47 -30.09 3.84
CA LEU A 2 -13.21 -29.02 3.16
C LEU A 2 -12.19 -28.02 2.61
N VAL A 3 -12.33 -27.68 1.32
CA VAL A 3 -11.53 -26.62 0.69
C VAL A 3 -12.01 -25.28 1.25
N PRO A 4 -11.13 -24.42 1.79
CA PRO A 4 -11.55 -23.12 2.31
C PRO A 4 -12.21 -22.27 1.23
N THR A 5 -13.34 -21.67 1.56
CA THR A 5 -14.05 -20.75 0.68
C THR A 5 -13.38 -19.37 0.65
N PRO A 6 -13.67 -18.51 -0.34
CA PRO A 6 -13.15 -17.15 -0.34
C PRO A 6 -13.56 -16.35 0.91
N ALA A 7 -14.74 -16.62 1.47
CA ALA A 7 -15.20 -16.02 2.73
C ALA A 7 -14.36 -16.47 3.93
N ASP A 8 -13.93 -17.73 3.96
CA ASP A 8 -13.06 -18.26 5.01
C ASP A 8 -11.68 -17.57 4.99
N TYR A 9 -11.12 -17.35 3.80
CA TYR A 9 -9.86 -16.59 3.66
C TYR A 9 -10.00 -15.16 4.18
N LEU A 10 -11.11 -14.48 3.85
CA LEU A 10 -11.37 -13.13 4.35
C LEU A 10 -11.50 -13.10 5.87
N ALA A 11 -12.25 -14.02 6.45
CA ALA A 11 -12.43 -14.13 7.90
C ALA A 11 -11.08 -14.35 8.60
N ARG A 12 -10.26 -15.25 8.06
CA ARG A 12 -8.90 -15.51 8.57
C ARG A 12 -8.01 -14.28 8.46
N ALA A 13 -7.95 -13.61 7.31
CA ALA A 13 -7.11 -12.42 7.15
C ALA A 13 -7.44 -11.29 8.14
N ARG A 14 -8.69 -11.19 8.60
CA ARG A 14 -9.13 -10.20 9.58
C ARG A 14 -8.80 -10.57 11.03
N ALA A 15 -8.89 -11.85 11.37
CA ALA A 15 -8.80 -12.32 12.76
C ALA A 15 -7.42 -12.90 13.13
N GLU A 16 -6.66 -13.35 12.13
CA GLU A 16 -5.38 -14.01 12.32
C GLU A 16 -4.34 -13.04 12.90
N ARG A 17 -3.47 -13.59 13.75
CA ARG A 17 -2.39 -12.86 14.41
C ARG A 17 -1.03 -13.51 14.21
N ASP A 18 -1.01 -14.78 13.80
CA ASP A 18 0.23 -15.47 13.51
C ASP A 18 0.86 -14.95 12.22
N SER A 19 2.11 -14.49 12.31
CA SER A 19 2.83 -13.86 11.20
C SER A 19 3.00 -14.81 10.01
N LEU A 20 3.31 -16.09 10.27
CA LEU A 20 3.51 -17.08 9.21
C LEU A 20 2.19 -17.40 8.50
N ALA A 21 1.09 -17.51 9.25
CA ALA A 21 -0.25 -17.68 8.68
C ALA A 21 -0.66 -16.48 7.83
N LEU A 22 -0.41 -15.25 8.30
CA LEU A 22 -0.69 -14.01 7.55
C LEU A 22 0.16 -13.91 6.28
N GLN A 23 1.43 -14.29 6.34
CA GLN A 23 2.30 -14.34 5.16
C GLN A 23 1.78 -15.34 4.13
N ARG A 24 1.38 -16.54 4.55
CA ARG A 24 0.76 -17.52 3.63
C ARG A 24 -0.50 -16.96 2.97
N LEU A 25 -1.31 -16.20 3.70
CA LEU A 25 -2.52 -15.57 3.16
C LEU A 25 -2.23 -14.50 2.10
N ALA A 26 -1.05 -13.87 2.11
CA ALA A 26 -0.67 -12.87 1.10
C ALA A 26 -0.63 -13.46 -0.33
N THR A 27 -0.39 -14.77 -0.43
CA THR A 27 -0.38 -15.51 -1.72
C THR A 27 -1.77 -15.82 -2.28
N CYS A 28 -2.85 -15.53 -1.53
CA CYS A 28 -4.22 -15.80 -2.00
C CYS A 28 -4.56 -14.89 -3.19
N PRO A 29 -5.34 -15.36 -4.19
CA PRO A 29 -5.62 -14.60 -5.40
C PRO A 29 -6.75 -13.57 -5.24
N TYR A 30 -7.21 -13.30 -4.03
CA TYR A 30 -8.44 -12.53 -3.78
C TYR A 30 -8.12 -11.09 -3.31
N PRO A 31 -8.47 -10.05 -4.10
CA PRO A 31 -8.15 -8.66 -3.74
C PRO A 31 -8.73 -8.19 -2.41
N PHE A 32 -9.92 -8.68 -2.05
CA PHE A 32 -10.53 -8.36 -0.76
C PHE A 32 -9.78 -8.99 0.42
N VAL A 33 -9.04 -10.09 0.22
CA VAL A 33 -8.15 -10.68 1.23
C VAL A 33 -6.90 -9.80 1.38
N TRP A 34 -6.34 -9.29 0.28
CA TRP A 34 -5.22 -8.33 0.34
C TRP A 34 -5.58 -7.07 1.11
N HIS A 35 -6.77 -6.51 0.88
CA HIS A 35 -7.25 -5.35 1.64
C HIS A 35 -7.43 -5.67 3.13
N ALA A 36 -7.90 -6.88 3.47
CA ALA A 36 -8.02 -7.31 4.85
C ALA A 36 -6.66 -7.45 5.52
N LEU A 37 -5.68 -8.07 4.85
CA LEU A 37 -4.30 -8.17 5.34
C LEU A 37 -3.69 -6.78 5.52
N ALA A 38 -3.80 -5.89 4.54
CA ALA A 38 -3.31 -4.51 4.62
C ALA A 38 -4.04 -3.63 5.66
N THR A 39 -5.12 -4.12 6.27
CA THR A 39 -5.82 -3.46 7.38
C THR A 39 -5.52 -4.13 8.73
N ASN A 40 -5.09 -5.38 8.73
CA ASN A 40 -4.81 -6.14 9.94
C ASN A 40 -3.46 -5.68 10.53
N PRO A 41 -3.44 -5.05 11.72
CA PRO A 41 -2.22 -4.48 12.30
C PRO A 41 -1.14 -5.54 12.64
N HIS A 42 -1.50 -6.83 12.67
CA HIS A 42 -0.58 -7.93 12.90
C HIS A 42 0.08 -8.46 11.62
N THR A 43 -0.31 -7.96 10.45
CA THR A 43 0.30 -8.38 9.17
C THR A 43 1.77 -8.00 9.15
N PRO A 44 2.68 -8.97 9.00
CA PRO A 44 4.11 -8.74 9.13
C PRO A 44 4.65 -7.98 7.90
N PRO A 45 5.78 -7.27 8.03
CA PRO A 45 6.35 -6.48 6.95
C PRO A 45 6.60 -7.27 5.66
N GLU A 46 7.02 -8.53 5.76
CA GLU A 46 7.29 -9.41 4.62
C GLU A 46 6.01 -9.61 3.79
N ALA A 47 4.88 -9.87 4.45
CA ALA A 47 3.58 -9.99 3.79
C ALA A 47 3.12 -8.67 3.18
N LEU A 48 3.34 -7.53 3.85
CA LEU A 48 3.01 -6.21 3.31
C LEU A 48 3.84 -5.87 2.06
N GLN A 49 5.11 -6.27 2.04
CA GLN A 49 5.99 -6.12 0.89
C GLN A 49 5.53 -7.00 -0.29
N GLU A 50 5.16 -8.25 -0.04
CA GLU A 50 4.57 -9.11 -1.08
C GLU A 50 3.32 -8.46 -1.69
N LEU A 51 2.45 -7.88 -0.85
CA LEU A 51 1.22 -7.22 -1.29
C LEU A 51 1.46 -5.93 -2.09
N SER A 52 2.62 -5.25 -1.95
CA SER A 52 2.90 -4.04 -2.75
C SER A 52 3.10 -4.36 -4.24
N ALA A 53 3.43 -5.61 -4.57
CA ALA A 53 3.53 -6.11 -5.93
C ALA A 53 2.21 -6.67 -6.48
N ALA A 54 1.20 -6.91 -5.64
CA ALA A 54 -0.08 -7.47 -6.07
C ALA A 54 -0.87 -6.50 -6.97
N ARG A 55 -1.54 -7.03 -7.99
CA ARG A 55 -2.32 -6.25 -8.96
C ARG A 55 -3.62 -6.97 -9.29
N ASP A 56 -4.68 -6.19 -9.51
CA ASP A 56 -5.98 -6.68 -9.95
C ASP A 56 -6.67 -5.69 -10.90
N SER A 57 -7.03 -4.52 -10.38
CA SER A 57 -7.73 -3.46 -11.11
C SER A 57 -7.34 -2.12 -10.54
N ALA A 58 -7.41 -1.06 -11.35
CA ALA A 58 -7.03 0.29 -10.92
C ALA A 58 -7.67 0.70 -9.58
N TRP A 59 -8.95 0.36 -9.39
CA TRP A 59 -9.66 0.64 -8.13
C TRP A 59 -9.10 -0.17 -6.95
N ASN A 60 -8.91 -1.49 -7.12
CA ASN A 60 -8.39 -2.36 -6.05
C ASN A 60 -6.93 -2.03 -5.71
N ASP A 61 -6.11 -1.77 -6.72
CA ASP A 61 -4.70 -1.39 -6.59
C ASP A 61 -4.56 -0.07 -5.82
N ASN A 62 -5.29 0.97 -6.23
CA ASN A 62 -5.25 2.28 -5.56
C ASN A 62 -5.67 2.18 -4.09
N LYS A 63 -6.69 1.37 -3.79
CA LYS A 63 -7.12 1.12 -2.41
C LYS A 63 -6.07 0.36 -1.62
N LEU A 64 -5.47 -0.69 -2.20
CA LEU A 64 -4.43 -1.49 -1.54
C LEU A 64 -3.20 -0.64 -1.22
N LEU A 65 -2.67 0.11 -2.19
CA LEU A 65 -1.50 0.97 -1.99
C LEU A 65 -1.72 2.02 -0.91
N ARG A 66 -2.93 2.59 -0.81
CA ARG A 66 -3.29 3.51 0.28
C ARG A 66 -3.26 2.82 1.65
N LEU A 67 -3.80 1.60 1.74
CA LEU A 67 -3.80 0.84 2.99
C LEU A 67 -2.37 0.49 3.42
N LEU A 68 -1.53 0.02 2.49
CA LEU A 68 -0.13 -0.31 2.76
C LEU A 68 0.69 0.91 3.21
N ALA A 69 0.55 2.06 2.54
CA ALA A 69 1.24 3.30 2.94
C ALA A 69 0.85 3.75 4.36
N GLY A 70 -0.41 3.56 4.74
CA GLY A 70 -0.93 3.90 6.06
C GLY A 70 -0.75 2.82 7.13
N HIS A 71 -0.17 1.66 6.80
CA HIS A 71 -0.14 0.54 7.73
C HIS A 71 0.88 0.77 8.87
N PRO A 72 0.52 0.49 10.14
CA PRO A 72 1.43 0.70 11.27
C PRO A 72 2.68 -0.19 11.21
N GLY A 73 2.55 -1.41 10.66
CA GLY A 73 3.67 -2.34 10.45
C GLY A 73 4.49 -2.11 9.18
N ALA A 74 4.19 -1.10 8.36
CA ALA A 74 4.97 -0.82 7.17
C ALA A 74 6.31 -0.16 7.54
N ASN A 75 7.37 -0.96 7.49
CA ASN A 75 8.74 -0.50 7.72
C ASN A 75 9.30 0.22 6.47
N PRO A 76 10.53 0.80 6.52
CA PRO A 76 11.09 1.53 5.38
C PRO A 76 11.16 0.72 4.09
N VAL A 77 11.42 -0.59 4.16
CA VAL A 77 11.49 -1.48 2.99
C VAL A 77 10.11 -1.59 2.32
N VAL A 78 9.07 -1.84 3.12
CA VAL A 78 7.67 -1.88 2.64
C VAL A 78 7.28 -0.53 2.03
N LEU A 79 7.56 0.57 2.72
CA LEU A 79 7.18 1.91 2.28
C LEU A 79 7.88 2.29 0.96
N ARG A 80 9.13 1.88 0.76
CA ARG A 80 9.84 2.07 -0.52
C ARG A 80 9.20 1.24 -1.64
N ALA A 81 8.84 -0.01 -1.36
CA ALA A 81 8.15 -0.85 -2.34
C ALA A 81 6.77 -0.30 -2.72
N VAL A 82 6.04 0.29 -1.76
CA VAL A 82 4.78 1.01 -2.02
C VAL A 82 5.04 2.28 -2.84
N LEU A 83 6.11 3.03 -2.55
CA LEU A 83 6.51 4.22 -3.31
C LEU A 83 6.79 3.87 -4.77
N GLU A 84 7.54 2.81 -5.04
CA GLU A 84 7.82 2.32 -6.39
C GLU A 84 6.54 1.89 -7.12
N ALA A 85 5.66 1.16 -6.44
CA ALA A 85 4.37 0.75 -7.01
C ALA A 85 3.47 1.96 -7.33
N VAL A 86 3.44 2.97 -6.46
CA VAL A 86 2.70 4.22 -6.68
C VAL A 86 3.30 5.02 -7.84
N ALA A 87 4.62 5.06 -7.97
CA ALA A 87 5.30 5.73 -9.07
C ALA A 87 4.92 5.09 -10.42
N ALA A 88 4.97 3.76 -10.52
CA ALA A 88 4.58 3.03 -11.72
C ALA A 88 3.12 3.34 -12.12
N LYS A 89 2.19 3.36 -11.15
CA LYS A 89 0.79 3.74 -11.39
C LYS A 89 0.65 5.19 -11.88
N LEU A 90 1.40 6.13 -11.32
CA LEU A 90 1.38 7.52 -11.82
C LEU A 90 1.89 7.61 -13.27
N ASP A 91 2.91 6.84 -13.64
CA ASP A 91 3.42 6.83 -15.03
C ASP A 91 2.44 6.18 -16.02
N GLU A 92 1.70 5.16 -15.58
CA GLU A 92 0.56 4.58 -16.30
C GLU A 92 -0.60 5.59 -16.48
N GLY A 93 -0.59 6.72 -15.76
CA GLY A 93 -1.65 7.73 -15.79
C GLY A 93 -2.76 7.50 -14.77
N GLU A 94 -2.61 6.49 -13.91
CA GLU A 94 -3.49 6.23 -12.78
C GLU A 94 -3.33 7.28 -11.68
N ARG A 95 -4.30 7.29 -10.76
CA ARG A 95 -4.41 8.34 -9.72
C ARG A 95 -4.40 7.78 -8.30
N PRO A 96 -3.30 7.11 -7.85
CA PRO A 96 -3.13 6.63 -6.48
C PRO A 96 -2.86 7.78 -5.48
N TYR A 97 -3.52 8.93 -5.64
CA TYR A 97 -3.19 10.18 -4.92
C TYR A 97 -3.31 10.03 -3.41
N ALA A 98 -4.27 9.24 -2.93
CA ALA A 98 -4.40 8.98 -1.50
C ALA A 98 -3.19 8.21 -0.94
N ALA A 99 -2.59 7.30 -1.71
CA ALA A 99 -1.37 6.61 -1.32
C ALA A 99 -0.16 7.57 -1.33
N VAL A 100 -0.04 8.44 -2.35
CA VAL A 100 1.00 9.48 -2.40
C VAL A 100 0.96 10.37 -1.16
N LEU A 101 -0.24 10.84 -0.78
CA LEU A 101 -0.40 11.70 0.39
C LEU A 101 -0.14 10.95 1.70
N ALA A 102 -0.50 9.67 1.79
CA ALA A 102 -0.17 8.84 2.94
C ALA A 102 1.35 8.63 3.07
N LEU A 103 2.07 8.39 1.96
CA LEU A 103 3.53 8.29 1.94
C LEU A 103 4.20 9.62 2.36
N ALA A 104 3.61 10.76 2.00
CA ALA A 104 4.12 12.07 2.42
C ALA A 104 4.10 12.25 3.96
N ASP A 105 3.14 11.63 4.64
CA ASP A 105 3.02 11.66 6.10
C ASP A 105 3.97 10.65 6.80
N ARG A 106 4.67 9.78 6.04
CA ARG A 106 5.60 8.79 6.61
C ARG A 106 6.97 9.38 6.87
N LEU A 107 7.36 9.46 8.14
CA LEU A 107 8.66 9.96 8.58
C LEU A 107 9.82 9.02 8.22
N GLU A 108 9.51 7.75 7.95
CA GLU A 108 10.49 6.72 7.57
C GLU A 108 11.01 6.87 6.14
N LEU A 109 10.38 7.72 5.33
CA LEU A 109 10.80 8.04 3.97
C LEU A 109 11.43 9.42 3.92
N GLU A 110 12.46 9.58 3.10
CA GLU A 110 13.05 10.90 2.89
C GLU A 110 12.10 11.80 2.11
N VAL A 111 12.08 13.08 2.50
CA VAL A 111 11.21 14.09 1.87
C VAL A 111 11.46 14.15 0.35
N ASP A 112 12.72 14.07 -0.07
CA ASP A 112 13.12 14.13 -1.47
C ASP A 112 12.67 12.91 -2.28
N GLU A 113 12.58 11.73 -1.65
CA GLU A 113 12.10 10.52 -2.32
C GLU A 113 10.62 10.63 -2.64
N VAL A 114 9.81 11.09 -1.68
CA VAL A 114 8.38 11.26 -1.90
C VAL A 114 8.12 12.44 -2.86
N ARG A 115 8.93 13.50 -2.80
CA ARG A 115 8.79 14.67 -3.70
C ARG A 115 8.90 14.29 -5.19
N LYS A 116 9.71 13.27 -5.54
CA LYS A 116 9.84 12.77 -6.92
C LYS A 116 8.50 12.29 -7.51
N LEU A 117 7.56 11.81 -6.68
CA LEU A 117 6.23 11.42 -7.17
C LEU A 117 5.48 12.59 -7.84
N GLY A 118 5.76 13.83 -7.40
CA GLY A 118 5.18 15.04 -7.99
C GLY A 118 5.71 15.38 -9.38
N THR A 119 6.83 14.80 -9.83
CA THR A 119 7.40 15.06 -11.16
C THR A 119 6.92 14.06 -12.21
N LEU A 120 6.21 13.01 -11.81
CA LEU A 120 5.72 11.96 -12.70
C LEU A 120 4.52 12.41 -13.53
N ARG A 121 4.32 11.75 -14.67
CA ARG A 121 3.32 12.16 -15.68
C ARG A 121 1.89 12.22 -15.13
N GLY A 122 1.50 11.25 -14.31
CA GLY A 122 0.17 11.19 -13.68
C GLY A 122 -0.04 12.15 -12.51
N ALA A 123 0.98 12.90 -12.09
CA ALA A 123 0.88 13.86 -11.00
C ALA A 123 0.15 15.14 -11.44
N SER A 124 -1.13 15.25 -11.08
CA SER A 124 -1.92 16.45 -11.33
C SER A 124 -1.39 17.67 -10.58
N ALA A 125 -1.71 18.87 -11.07
CA ALA A 125 -1.38 20.12 -10.38
C ALA A 125 -1.91 20.15 -8.93
N ARG A 126 -3.11 19.60 -8.70
CA ARG A 126 -3.70 19.48 -7.35
C ARG A 126 -2.87 18.55 -6.46
N LEU A 127 -2.46 17.39 -6.98
CA LEU A 127 -1.60 16.47 -6.23
C LEU A 127 -0.28 17.15 -5.86
N ARG A 128 0.40 17.78 -6.82
CA ARG A 128 1.67 18.46 -6.60
C ARG A 128 1.58 19.52 -5.50
N HIS A 129 0.52 20.33 -5.55
CA HIS A 129 0.28 21.34 -4.52
C HIS A 129 0.11 20.72 -3.12
N LEU A 130 -0.76 19.71 -2.99
CA LEU A 130 -1.00 19.04 -1.70
C LEU A 130 0.22 18.29 -1.18
N LEU A 131 0.98 17.65 -2.08
CA LEU A 131 2.22 16.96 -1.75
C LEU A 131 3.25 17.94 -1.19
N ASN A 132 3.47 19.07 -1.88
CA ASN A 132 4.41 20.10 -1.43
C ASN A 132 4.01 20.67 -0.07
N LEU A 133 2.71 20.93 0.15
CA LEU A 133 2.18 21.43 1.42
C LEU A 133 2.45 20.45 2.59
N ARG A 134 2.24 19.14 2.37
CA ARG A 134 2.50 18.14 3.41
C ARG A 134 3.98 18.00 3.73
N LEU A 135 4.82 17.98 2.69
CA LEU A 135 6.27 17.85 2.85
C LEU A 135 6.90 19.09 3.50
N SER A 136 6.35 20.30 3.29
CA SER A 136 6.87 21.50 3.95
C SER A 136 6.62 21.55 5.45
N ILE A 137 5.63 20.81 5.96
CA ILE A 137 5.33 20.73 7.40
C ILE A 137 6.32 19.80 8.13
N ARG A 138 7.07 18.97 7.40
CA ARG A 138 8.04 18.01 7.95
C ARG A 138 9.44 18.60 8.18
N ILE A 139 9.69 19.81 7.71
CA ILE A 139 10.96 20.55 7.82
C ILE A 139 10.88 21.44 9.06
#